data_AF-A0A958NJH3-F1
#
_entry.id   AF-A0A958NJH3-F1
#
_cell.length_a   1.000
_cell.length_b   1.000
_cell.length_c   1.000
_cell.angle_alpha   90.00
_cell.angle_beta   90.00
_cell.angle_gamma   90.00
#
_symmetry.space_group_name_H-M   'P 1'
#
loop_
_entity.id
_entity.type
_entity.pdbx_description
1 polymer ?
#
loop_
_entity_poly.entity_id
_entity_poly.type
_entity_poly.pdbx_seq_one_letter_code
_entity_poly.pdbx_strand_id
1 'polypeptide(L)'
;SAFSFQNNGIFNKFDCFSKNETDLLAGSIITAIRKFFTQSEADKIVIHFYKEMSKREMQPILEGMHKLNLENKPIYILNINKTESKDIIAYDTDFESNLMPYSGTFVRLGERKFLLFNNGRFEEERFFDSDGFPFPIKVSMSSPNDDAFEDDNIITELLTQVFQFSRLYWKSLKPQNVPITIRYPEMVAQLVPRFQNDIKEEAKNKLWFL
;
A
#
# COMPACT_ATOMS: atom_id res chain seq x y z
N SER A 1 8.40 5.76 -8.05
CA SER A 1 8.47 6.73 -6.95
C SER A 1 8.39 5.98 -5.62
N ALA A 2 8.91 6.55 -4.54
CA ALA A 2 8.79 6.05 -3.18
C ALA A 2 8.03 7.07 -2.34
N PHE A 3 7.04 6.61 -1.57
CA PHE A 3 6.21 7.46 -0.71
C PHE A 3 6.33 6.97 0.72
N SER A 4 6.41 7.91 1.67
CA SER A 4 6.39 7.62 3.10
C SER A 4 5.14 8.19 3.74
N PHE A 5 4.48 7.34 4.52
CA PHE A 5 3.33 7.69 5.35
C PHE A 5 3.58 7.22 6.78
N GLN A 6 2.96 7.90 7.72
CA GLN A 6 2.80 7.41 9.10
C GLN A 6 1.63 6.43 9.18
N ASN A 7 1.56 5.63 10.24
CA ASN A 7 0.47 4.65 10.45
C ASN A 7 -0.93 5.29 10.48
N ASN A 8 -1.04 6.56 10.87
CA ASN A 8 -2.30 7.32 10.85
C ASN A 8 -2.66 7.92 9.47
N GLY A 9 -1.88 7.63 8.43
CA GLY A 9 -2.12 8.15 7.08
C GLY A 9 -1.49 9.50 6.77
N ILE A 10 -0.81 10.14 7.73
CA ILE A 10 -0.14 11.42 7.48
C ILE A 10 0.99 11.19 6.47
N PHE A 11 0.93 11.93 5.36
CA PHE A 11 1.95 11.94 4.33
C PHE A 11 3.21 12.69 4.79
N ASN A 12 4.39 12.09 4.61
CA ASN A 12 5.67 12.69 5.01
C ASN A 12 6.41 13.33 3.81
N LYS A 13 6.79 12.51 2.83
CA LYS A 13 7.56 12.90 1.65
C LYS A 13 7.39 11.82 0.57
N PHE A 14 7.58 12.20 -0.69
CA PHE A 14 7.83 11.27 -1.78
C PHE A 14 9.10 11.64 -2.55
N ASP A 15 9.70 10.66 -3.21
CA ASP A 15 10.74 10.86 -4.22
C ASP A 15 10.37 10.13 -5.53
N CYS A 16 10.79 10.70 -6.66
CA CYS A 16 10.53 10.16 -8.00
C CYS A 16 11.83 9.71 -8.66
N PHE A 17 11.73 8.62 -9.41
CA PHE A 17 12.85 7.96 -10.08
C PHE A 17 12.36 7.44 -11.43
N SER A 18 13.27 7.35 -12.39
CA SER A 18 13.05 6.66 -13.66
C SER A 18 12.95 5.15 -13.44
N LYS A 19 12.28 4.44 -14.35
CA LYS A 19 11.98 3.00 -14.23
C LYS A 19 13.23 2.12 -14.00
N ASN A 20 14.39 2.53 -14.48
CA ASN A 20 15.62 1.73 -14.46
C ASN A 20 16.53 2.04 -13.25
N GLU A 21 16.12 2.94 -12.35
CA GLU A 21 16.94 3.41 -11.23
C GLU A 21 16.62 2.66 -9.93
N THR A 22 16.75 1.33 -9.94
CA THR A 22 16.43 0.47 -8.77
C THR A 22 17.26 0.82 -7.54
N ASP A 23 18.51 1.24 -7.75
CA ASP A 23 19.42 1.59 -6.65
C ASP A 23 19.02 2.92 -6.00
N LEU A 24 18.49 3.87 -6.78
CA LEU A 24 17.94 5.13 -6.24
C LEU A 24 16.63 4.87 -5.47
N LEU A 25 15.78 3.96 -5.96
CA LEU A 25 14.58 3.55 -5.24
C LEU A 25 14.95 2.97 -3.87
N ALA A 26 15.88 2.01 -3.82
CA ALA A 26 16.32 1.43 -2.56
C ALA A 26 17.00 2.47 -1.66
N GLY A 27 17.86 3.33 -2.22
CA GLY A 27 18.50 4.42 -1.48
C GLY A 27 17.49 5.40 -0.86
N SER A 28 16.38 5.69 -1.54
CA SER A 28 15.29 6.52 -1.02
C SER A 28 14.52 5.84 0.11
N ILE A 29 14.20 4.55 -0.04
CA ILE A 29 13.58 3.76 1.02
C ILE A 29 14.47 3.77 2.26
N ILE A 30 15.77 3.48 2.12
CA ILE A 30 16.74 3.47 3.23
C ILE A 30 16.91 4.86 3.85
N THR A 31 16.91 5.91 3.04
CA THR A 31 16.96 7.29 3.56
C THR A 31 15.73 7.62 4.39
N ALA A 32 14.54 7.20 3.95
CA ALA A 32 13.30 7.38 4.68
C ALA A 32 13.29 6.59 6.00
N ILE A 33 13.72 5.32 5.98
CA ILE A 33 13.86 4.47 7.17
C ILE A 33 14.83 5.11 8.15
N ARG A 34 16.05 5.45 7.73
CA ARG A 34 17.04 6.12 8.58
C ARG A 34 16.46 7.39 9.20
N LYS A 35 15.82 8.25 8.41
CA LYS A 35 15.23 9.50 8.91
C LYS A 35 14.17 9.24 9.97
N PHE A 36 13.30 8.24 9.77
CA PHE A 36 12.30 7.88 10.76
C PHE A 36 12.95 7.37 12.06
N PHE A 37 13.87 6.40 11.96
CA PHE A 37 14.53 5.79 13.12
C PHE A 37 15.47 6.73 13.89
N THR A 38 15.91 7.85 13.29
CA THR A 38 16.63 8.90 14.03
C THR A 38 15.73 9.71 14.98
N GLN A 39 14.41 9.62 14.82
CA GLN A 39 13.44 10.46 15.55
C GLN A 39 12.43 9.64 16.35
N SER A 40 12.29 8.35 16.06
CA SER A 40 11.24 7.48 16.58
C SER A 40 11.65 6.01 16.44
N GLU A 41 10.93 5.12 17.12
CA GLU A 41 11.09 3.68 16.97
C GLU A 41 9.88 3.07 16.25
N ALA A 42 10.09 1.92 15.63
CA ALA A 42 9.01 1.08 15.10
C ALA A 42 9.37 -0.40 15.25
N ASP A 43 8.35 -1.24 15.32
CA ASP A 43 8.50 -2.69 15.46
C ASP A 43 8.66 -3.39 14.11
N LYS A 44 8.22 -2.76 13.01
CA LYS A 44 8.24 -3.33 11.67
C LYS A 44 8.28 -2.27 10.57
N ILE A 45 8.70 -2.69 9.38
CA ILE A 45 8.61 -1.89 8.14
C ILE A 45 7.60 -2.55 7.21
N VAL A 46 6.66 -1.76 6.68
CA VAL A 46 5.69 -2.22 5.69
C VAL A 46 5.91 -1.49 4.37
N ILE A 47 6.09 -2.24 3.29
CA ILE A 47 6.30 -1.71 1.94
C ILE A 47 5.13 -2.14 1.06
N HIS A 48 4.31 -1.19 0.65
CA HIS A 48 3.28 -1.42 -0.36
C HIS A 48 3.90 -1.28 -1.76
N PHE A 49 3.79 -2.32 -2.58
CA PHE A 49 4.35 -2.35 -3.92
C PHE A 49 3.31 -2.83 -4.94
N TYR A 50 3.37 -2.33 -6.17
CA TYR A 50 2.34 -2.65 -7.18
C TYR A 50 2.64 -3.93 -7.97
N LYS A 51 3.86 -4.48 -7.83
CA LYS A 51 4.32 -5.72 -8.47
C LYS A 51 5.10 -6.53 -7.45
N GLU A 52 5.36 -7.79 -7.73
CA GLU A 52 6.29 -8.56 -6.89
C GLU A 52 7.70 -7.92 -6.92
N MET A 53 8.26 -7.69 -5.74
CA MET A 53 9.60 -7.15 -5.60
C MET A 53 10.64 -8.24 -5.93
N SER A 54 11.54 -7.94 -6.86
CA SER A 54 12.61 -8.86 -7.24
C SER A 54 13.70 -8.92 -6.17
N LYS A 55 14.48 -10.02 -6.15
CA LYS A 55 15.67 -10.13 -5.28
C LYS A 55 16.65 -8.97 -5.48
N ARG A 56 16.80 -8.49 -6.73
CA ARG A 56 17.66 -7.35 -7.07
C ARG A 56 17.16 -6.04 -6.45
N GLU A 57 15.86 -5.82 -6.36
CA GLU A 57 15.27 -4.66 -5.70
C GLU A 57 15.35 -4.79 -4.17
N MET A 58 15.26 -6.01 -3.64
CA MET A 58 15.32 -6.29 -2.20
C MET A 58 16.73 -6.17 -1.61
N GLN A 59 17.74 -6.69 -2.32
CA GLN A 59 19.10 -6.83 -1.78
C GLN A 59 19.69 -5.50 -1.25
N PRO A 60 19.58 -4.37 -1.97
CA PRO A 60 20.12 -3.10 -1.47
C PRO A 60 19.35 -2.56 -0.25
N ILE A 61 18.07 -2.94 -0.09
CA ILE A 61 17.29 -2.59 1.10
C ILE A 61 17.81 -3.38 2.30
N LEU A 62 18.01 -4.70 2.15
CA LEU A 62 18.57 -5.54 3.23
C LEU A 62 19.96 -5.07 3.68
N GLU A 63 20.84 -4.75 2.73
CA GLU A 63 22.16 -4.19 3.02
C GLU A 63 22.08 -2.83 3.73
N GLY A 64 21.12 -2.00 3.34
CA GLY A 64 20.86 -0.73 4.00
C GLY A 64 20.39 -0.91 5.44
N MET A 65 19.49 -1.86 5.68
CA MET A 65 19.01 -2.20 7.03
C MET A 65 20.13 -2.68 7.93
N HIS A 66 20.99 -3.58 7.44
CA HIS A 66 22.17 -4.04 8.18
C HIS A 66 23.13 -2.89 8.53
N LYS A 67 23.38 -1.98 7.58
CA LYS A 67 24.21 -0.77 7.84
C LYS A 67 23.61 0.17 8.89
N LEU A 68 22.30 0.09 9.13
CA LEU A 68 21.60 0.87 10.15
C LEU A 68 21.43 0.10 11.48
N ASN A 69 21.93 -1.14 11.58
CA ASN A 69 21.68 -2.06 12.70
C ASN A 69 20.19 -2.32 12.95
N LEU A 70 19.41 -2.44 11.87
CA LEU A 70 17.97 -2.69 11.91
C LEU A 70 17.60 -4.09 11.39
N GLU A 71 18.55 -5.03 11.29
CA GLU A 71 18.28 -6.39 10.81
C GLU A 71 17.22 -7.16 11.61
N ASN A 72 17.00 -6.79 12.88
CA ASN A 72 15.98 -7.37 13.75
C ASN A 72 14.57 -6.79 13.54
N LYS A 73 14.41 -5.76 12.70
CA LYS A 73 13.11 -5.18 12.39
C LYS A 73 12.53 -5.87 11.15
N PRO A 74 11.45 -6.67 11.26
CA PRO A 74 10.90 -7.39 10.13
C PRO A 74 10.38 -6.46 9.03
N ILE A 75 10.57 -6.87 7.79
CA ILE A 75 10.06 -6.18 6.60
C ILE A 75 8.89 -6.98 6.01
N TYR A 76 7.75 -6.34 5.87
CA TYR A 76 6.58 -6.89 5.19
C TYR A 76 6.40 -6.21 3.84
N ILE A 77 6.32 -7.00 2.78
CA ILE A 77 6.09 -6.53 1.42
C ILE A 77 4.68 -6.93 1.03
N LEU A 78 3.84 -5.94 0.77
CA LEU A 78 2.46 -6.15 0.33
C LEU A 78 2.36 -5.77 -1.13
N ASN A 79 2.16 -6.76 -2.00
CA ASN A 79 1.88 -6.51 -3.40
C ASN A 79 0.37 -6.31 -3.58
N ILE A 80 -0.01 -5.08 -3.89
CA ILE A 80 -1.41 -4.66 -3.97
C ILE A 80 -1.77 -4.39 -5.42
N ASN A 81 -2.62 -5.25 -5.97
CA ASN A 81 -3.05 -5.19 -7.35
C ASN A 81 -4.53 -4.81 -7.44
N LYS A 82 -4.83 -3.87 -8.33
CA LYS A 82 -6.21 -3.63 -8.77
C LYS A 82 -6.67 -4.86 -9.54
N THR A 83 -7.73 -5.53 -9.09
CA THR A 83 -8.39 -6.52 -9.95
C THR A 83 -9.20 -5.80 -11.00
N GLU A 84 -8.54 -5.42 -12.09
CA GLU A 84 -9.21 -5.11 -13.35
C GLU A 84 -9.50 -6.40 -14.13
N SER A 85 -8.74 -7.49 -13.89
CA SER A 85 -9.02 -8.82 -14.43
C SER A 85 -10.08 -9.56 -13.60
N LYS A 86 -11.13 -10.03 -14.26
CA LYS A 86 -12.35 -10.64 -13.70
C LYS A 86 -12.15 -12.05 -13.13
N ASP A 87 -10.94 -12.41 -12.69
CA ASP A 87 -10.62 -13.83 -12.55
C ASP A 87 -11.24 -14.44 -11.29
N ILE A 88 -11.36 -13.65 -10.20
CA ILE A 88 -11.87 -14.12 -8.91
C ILE A 88 -12.60 -12.97 -8.17
N ILE A 89 -13.88 -13.18 -7.86
CA ILE A 89 -14.69 -12.34 -6.97
C ILE A 89 -15.50 -13.24 -6.02
N ALA A 90 -15.89 -12.70 -4.86
CA ALA A 90 -16.78 -13.37 -3.91
C ALA A 90 -18.11 -12.63 -3.85
N TYR A 91 -19.18 -13.37 -3.60
CA TYR A 91 -20.54 -12.87 -3.49
C TYR A 91 -21.06 -13.06 -2.08
N ASP A 92 -21.73 -12.05 -1.55
CA ASP A 92 -22.55 -12.15 -0.35
C ASP A 92 -24.01 -12.35 -0.77
N THR A 93 -24.51 -13.58 -0.65
CA THR A 93 -25.88 -13.94 -1.03
C THR A 93 -26.95 -13.34 -0.15
N ASP A 94 -26.57 -12.83 1.03
CA ASP A 94 -27.51 -12.16 1.95
C ASP A 94 -27.80 -10.72 1.48
N PHE A 95 -27.04 -10.20 0.50
CA PHE A 95 -27.34 -8.92 -0.15
C PHE A 95 -28.12 -9.13 -1.45
N GLU A 96 -29.42 -9.40 -1.30
CA GLU A 96 -30.35 -9.92 -2.31
C GLU A 96 -30.22 -9.32 -3.74
N SER A 97 -29.94 -8.02 -3.90
CA SER A 97 -29.88 -7.36 -5.22
C SER A 97 -28.47 -7.10 -5.76
N ASN A 98 -27.47 -7.01 -4.89
CA ASN A 98 -26.20 -6.37 -5.21
C ASN A 98 -24.98 -7.26 -4.91
N LEU A 99 -25.14 -8.31 -4.10
CA LEU A 99 -24.19 -9.40 -3.84
C LEU A 99 -22.77 -9.00 -3.40
N MET A 100 -22.49 -7.71 -3.17
CA MET A 100 -21.18 -7.19 -2.83
C MET A 100 -20.92 -7.34 -1.33
N PRO A 101 -19.92 -8.09 -0.86
CA PRO A 101 -19.62 -8.25 0.57
C PRO A 101 -19.39 -6.93 1.32
N TYR A 102 -19.55 -6.96 2.64
CA TYR A 102 -19.25 -5.82 3.51
C TYR A 102 -17.81 -5.34 3.35
N SER A 103 -17.62 -4.03 3.48
CA SER A 103 -16.32 -3.39 3.46
C SER A 103 -15.43 -3.91 4.60
N GLY A 104 -14.14 -4.11 4.33
CA GLY A 104 -13.19 -4.73 5.25
C GLY A 104 -13.20 -6.27 5.24
N THR A 105 -14.18 -6.91 4.59
CA THR A 105 -14.17 -8.37 4.40
C THR A 105 -12.93 -8.77 3.60
N PHE A 106 -12.25 -9.84 4.01
CA PHE A 106 -11.20 -10.46 3.21
C PHE A 106 -11.40 -11.96 3.08
N VAL A 107 -11.02 -12.49 1.90
CA VAL A 107 -11.09 -13.91 1.57
C VAL A 107 -9.69 -14.40 1.24
N ARG A 108 -9.25 -15.48 1.88
CA ARG A 108 -7.96 -16.13 1.60
C ARG A 108 -8.05 -16.92 0.30
N LEU A 109 -7.20 -16.59 -0.67
CA LEU A 109 -7.11 -17.26 -1.97
C LEU A 109 -5.99 -18.31 -2.02
N GLY A 110 -5.02 -18.20 -1.12
CA GLY A 110 -3.88 -19.12 -1.01
C GLY A 110 -2.95 -18.70 0.11
N GLU A 111 -1.73 -19.26 0.13
CA GLU A 111 -0.71 -18.88 1.11
C GLU A 111 -0.37 -17.39 0.96
N ARG A 112 -0.64 -16.62 2.01
CA ARG A 112 -0.41 -15.17 2.06
C ARG A 112 -1.02 -14.38 0.88
N LYS A 113 -2.10 -14.87 0.28
CA LYS A 113 -2.82 -14.24 -0.83
C LYS A 113 -4.28 -14.03 -0.46
N PHE A 114 -4.75 -12.80 -0.61
CA PHE A 114 -6.07 -12.38 -0.13
C PHE A 114 -6.79 -11.52 -1.17
N LEU A 115 -8.12 -11.63 -1.15
CA LEU A 115 -9.04 -10.70 -1.78
C LEU A 115 -9.59 -9.79 -0.67
N LEU A 116 -9.44 -8.48 -0.78
CA LEU A 116 -9.91 -7.52 0.23
C LEU A 116 -10.97 -6.59 -0.37
N PHE A 117 -12.13 -6.49 0.28
CA PHE A 117 -13.27 -5.71 -0.16
C PHE A 117 -13.24 -4.31 0.45
N ASN A 118 -12.82 -3.34 -0.35
CA ASN A 118 -12.77 -1.94 0.06
C ASN A 118 -13.89 -1.17 -0.66
N ASN A 119 -15.05 -1.05 -0.02
CA ASN A 119 -16.26 -0.45 -0.60
C ASN A 119 -17.03 0.41 0.41
N GLY A 120 -18.21 0.90 0.02
CA GLY A 120 -19.08 1.74 0.85
C GLY A 120 -20.13 0.98 1.69
N ARG A 121 -20.15 -0.35 1.70
CA ARG A 121 -21.17 -1.14 2.41
C ARG A 121 -20.69 -1.46 3.84
N PHE A 122 -21.37 -0.92 4.85
CA PHE A 122 -21.14 -1.20 6.27
C PHE A 122 -22.41 -1.77 6.92
N GLU A 123 -22.28 -2.55 7.99
CA GLU A 123 -23.42 -3.21 8.65
C GLU A 123 -24.46 -2.23 9.19
N GLU A 124 -24.00 -1.13 9.79
CA GLU A 124 -24.85 -0.13 10.45
C GLU A 124 -25.23 1.06 9.55
N GLU A 125 -24.79 1.06 8.29
CA GLU A 125 -24.99 2.18 7.37
C GLU A 125 -25.87 1.79 6.17
N ARG A 126 -26.72 2.72 5.73
CA ARG A 126 -27.46 2.54 4.49
C ARG A 126 -26.51 2.68 3.30
N PHE A 127 -26.44 1.63 2.49
CA PHE A 127 -25.74 1.65 1.21
C PHE A 127 -26.57 2.35 0.12
N PHE A 128 -25.94 3.21 -0.68
CA PHE A 128 -26.55 3.82 -1.86
C PHE A 128 -25.85 3.34 -3.13
N ASP A 129 -26.59 2.99 -4.18
CA ASP A 129 -25.99 2.55 -5.45
C ASP A 129 -25.05 3.62 -6.06
N SER A 130 -25.21 4.89 -5.69
CA SER A 130 -24.31 6.00 -6.07
C SER A 130 -22.89 5.91 -5.47
N ASP A 131 -22.73 5.12 -4.42
CA ASP A 131 -21.44 4.79 -3.79
C ASP A 131 -20.63 3.82 -4.66
N GLY A 132 -21.34 3.09 -5.53
CA GLY A 132 -20.77 2.20 -6.52
C GLY A 132 -20.36 0.84 -5.94
N PHE A 133 -19.94 -0.03 -6.86
CA PHE A 133 -19.59 -1.42 -6.59
C PHE A 133 -18.14 -1.66 -6.99
N PRO A 134 -17.16 -1.10 -6.28
CA PRO A 134 -15.78 -1.27 -6.66
C PRO A 134 -15.38 -2.74 -6.52
N PHE A 135 -14.63 -3.23 -7.49
CA PHE A 135 -14.02 -4.55 -7.36
C PHE A 135 -13.12 -4.58 -6.12
N PRO A 136 -12.99 -5.74 -5.45
CA PRO A 136 -12.00 -5.92 -4.39
C PRO A 136 -10.57 -5.67 -4.90
N ILE A 137 -9.59 -5.76 -4.02
CA ILE A 137 -8.17 -5.73 -4.40
C ILE A 137 -7.51 -7.05 -4.02
N LYS A 138 -6.53 -7.48 -4.83
CA LYS A 138 -5.68 -8.63 -4.50
C LYS A 138 -4.47 -8.14 -3.71
N VAL A 139 -4.26 -8.73 -2.54
CA VAL A 139 -3.10 -8.48 -1.68
C VAL A 139 -2.31 -9.77 -1.57
N SER A 140 -1.04 -9.77 -1.98
CA SER A 140 -0.10 -10.84 -1.65
C SER A 140 0.97 -10.33 -0.70
N MET A 141 1.39 -11.16 0.25
CA MET A 141 2.36 -10.79 1.27
C MET A 141 3.61 -11.65 1.18
N SER A 142 4.76 -11.02 1.34
CA SER A 142 6.05 -11.69 1.50
C SER A 142 6.92 -10.95 2.49
N SER A 143 7.95 -11.63 2.98
CA SER A 143 8.97 -11.07 3.86
C SER A 143 10.31 -11.72 3.52
N PRO A 144 11.43 -10.99 3.65
CA PRO A 144 12.77 -11.59 3.65
C PRO A 144 13.13 -12.22 5.01
N ASN A 145 12.35 -11.98 6.06
CA ASN A 145 12.52 -12.57 7.39
C ASN A 145 11.70 -13.86 7.48
N ASP A 146 12.33 -14.98 7.80
CA ASP A 146 11.71 -16.32 7.77
C ASP A 146 10.57 -16.47 8.81
N ASP A 147 10.68 -15.79 9.94
CA ASP A 147 9.76 -15.82 11.09
C ASP A 147 8.65 -14.76 11.04
N ALA A 148 8.63 -13.90 10.02
CA ALA A 148 7.72 -12.76 9.94
C ALA A 148 6.22 -13.11 10.00
N PHE A 149 5.84 -14.32 9.59
CA PHE A 149 4.44 -14.75 9.54
C PHE A 149 4.09 -15.86 10.53
N GLU A 150 4.90 -16.06 11.59
CA GLU A 150 4.58 -17.03 12.64
C GLU A 150 3.37 -16.60 13.50
N ASP A 151 3.18 -15.30 13.71
CA ASP A 151 1.99 -14.76 14.37
C ASP A 151 0.87 -14.52 13.35
N ASP A 152 -0.20 -15.33 13.40
CA ASP A 152 -1.36 -15.20 12.52
C ASP A 152 -2.05 -13.82 12.59
N ASN A 153 -1.88 -13.08 13.70
CA ASN A 153 -2.46 -11.74 13.84
C ASN A 153 -1.82 -10.73 12.89
N ILE A 154 -0.57 -10.95 12.47
CA ILE A 154 0.14 -10.02 11.59
C ILE A 154 -0.56 -9.85 10.24
N ILE A 155 -1.13 -10.93 9.71
CA ILE A 155 -1.85 -10.92 8.44
C ILE A 155 -3.06 -10.00 8.55
N THR A 156 -3.84 -10.16 9.61
CA THR A 156 -5.02 -9.33 9.86
C THR A 156 -4.61 -7.87 10.05
N GLU A 157 -3.56 -7.59 10.82
CA GLU A 157 -3.05 -6.24 11.04
C GLU A 157 -2.64 -5.56 9.72
N LEU A 158 -1.90 -6.27 8.86
CA LEU A 158 -1.46 -5.78 7.56
C LEU A 158 -2.65 -5.52 6.61
N LEU A 159 -3.66 -6.40 6.60
CA LEU A 159 -4.89 -6.18 5.81
C LEU A 159 -5.70 -5.01 6.35
N THR A 160 -5.84 -4.89 7.67
CA THR A 160 -6.49 -3.74 8.32
C THR A 160 -5.79 -2.44 7.97
N GLN A 161 -4.45 -2.43 7.94
CA GLN A 161 -3.70 -1.26 7.48
C GLN A 161 -4.04 -0.92 6.03
N VAL A 162 -4.01 -1.88 5.11
CA VAL A 162 -4.40 -1.64 3.69
C VAL A 162 -5.81 -1.05 3.58
N PHE A 163 -6.76 -1.59 4.33
CA PHE A 163 -8.14 -1.10 4.39
C PHE A 163 -8.22 0.34 4.92
N GLN A 164 -7.55 0.65 6.04
CA GLN A 164 -7.50 2.01 6.60
C GLN A 164 -6.91 3.00 5.60
N PHE A 165 -5.84 2.63 4.90
CA PHE A 165 -5.21 3.47 3.89
C PHE A 165 -6.07 3.68 2.64
N SER A 166 -7.06 2.83 2.33
CA SER A 166 -8.02 3.08 1.23
C SER A 166 -9.04 4.15 1.59
N ARG A 167 -9.22 4.44 2.88
CA ARG A 167 -10.15 5.43 3.41
C ARG A 167 -9.55 6.84 3.54
N LEU A 168 -8.23 6.97 3.38
CA LEU A 168 -7.49 8.22 3.58
C LEU A 168 -7.33 9.06 2.30
N TYR A 169 -8.21 8.84 1.31
CA TYR A 169 -8.14 9.50 0.01
C TYR A 169 -8.69 10.93 0.08
N TRP A 170 -7.80 11.93 0.05
CA TRP A 170 -8.18 13.34 0.26
C TRP A 170 -8.66 14.07 -1.00
N LYS A 171 -8.58 13.45 -2.18
CA LYS A 171 -9.06 14.05 -3.43
C LYS A 171 -10.59 13.99 -3.60
N SER A 172 -11.26 13.04 -2.94
CA SER A 172 -12.71 12.87 -3.07
C SER A 172 -13.30 12.29 -1.80
N LEU A 173 -14.56 12.63 -1.54
CA LEU A 173 -15.38 11.98 -0.52
C LEU A 173 -15.85 10.58 -0.95
N LYS A 174 -15.76 10.24 -2.25
CA LYS A 174 -16.14 8.91 -2.72
C LYS A 174 -15.10 7.87 -2.29
N PRO A 175 -15.54 6.73 -1.71
CA PRO A 175 -14.64 5.64 -1.35
C PRO A 175 -13.76 5.22 -2.53
N GLN A 176 -12.47 4.97 -2.26
CA GLN A 176 -11.57 4.31 -3.19
C GLN A 176 -11.29 2.91 -2.68
N ASN A 177 -11.25 1.94 -3.58
CA ASN A 177 -10.89 0.57 -3.23
C ASN A 177 -9.39 0.37 -3.05
N VAL A 178 -8.57 1.28 -3.58
CA VAL A 178 -7.11 1.18 -3.57
C VAL A 178 -6.53 2.12 -2.51
N PRO A 179 -5.58 1.65 -1.68
CA PRO A 179 -4.95 2.49 -0.66
C PRO A 179 -4.17 3.66 -1.24
N ILE A 180 -4.11 4.77 -0.50
CA ILE A 180 -3.37 5.98 -0.92
C ILE A 180 -1.89 5.72 -1.16
N THR A 181 -1.31 4.72 -0.49
CA THR A 181 0.06 4.24 -0.69
C THR A 181 0.32 3.67 -2.09
N ILE A 182 -0.72 3.34 -2.84
CA ILE A 182 -0.64 2.91 -4.25
C ILE A 182 -1.19 4.01 -5.16
N ARG A 183 -2.33 4.60 -4.78
CA ARG A 183 -3.03 5.60 -5.58
C ARG A 183 -2.24 6.89 -5.77
N TYR A 184 -1.63 7.43 -4.73
CA TYR A 184 -0.85 8.67 -4.82
C TYR A 184 0.42 8.52 -5.66
N PRO A 185 1.25 7.47 -5.49
CA PRO A 185 2.35 7.21 -6.40
C PRO A 185 1.93 7.08 -7.87
N GLU A 186 0.79 6.44 -8.14
CA GLU A 186 0.24 6.33 -9.49
C GLU A 186 -0.13 7.70 -10.07
N MET A 187 -0.79 8.57 -9.31
CA MET A 187 -1.12 9.93 -9.75
C MET A 187 0.12 10.73 -10.12
N VAL A 188 1.15 10.67 -9.27
CA VAL A 188 2.43 11.34 -9.54
C VAL A 188 3.09 10.74 -10.78
N ALA A 189 3.10 9.42 -10.94
CA ALA A 189 3.66 8.76 -12.12
C ALA A 189 2.97 9.15 -13.43
N GLN A 190 1.67 9.52 -13.39
CA GLN A 190 0.93 10.01 -14.56
C GLN A 190 1.21 11.49 -14.87
N LEU A 191 1.50 12.31 -13.86
CA LEU A 191 1.69 13.75 -13.99
C LEU A 191 3.14 14.12 -14.33
N VAL A 192 4.11 13.53 -13.62
CA VAL A 192 5.54 13.89 -13.71
C VAL A 192 6.11 13.81 -15.13
N PRO A 193 5.78 12.81 -15.96
CA PRO A 193 6.27 12.76 -17.34
C PRO A 193 5.84 13.95 -18.22
N ARG A 194 4.87 14.76 -17.77
CA ARG A 194 4.40 15.96 -18.47
C ARG A 194 5.15 17.23 -18.06
N PHE A 195 5.99 17.14 -17.03
CA PHE A 195 6.76 18.29 -16.55
C PHE A 195 8.02 18.47 -17.39
N GLN A 196 8.36 19.72 -17.67
CA GLN A 196 9.59 20.08 -18.38
C GLN A 196 10.81 20.12 -17.46
N ASN A 197 10.58 20.27 -16.15
CA ASN A 197 11.60 20.39 -15.12
C ASN A 197 11.35 19.38 -13.99
N ASP A 198 12.40 19.09 -13.23
CA ASP A 198 12.31 18.24 -12.06
C ASP A 198 11.42 18.85 -10.95
N ILE A 199 10.89 17.96 -10.11
CA ILE A 199 10.10 18.34 -8.94
C ILE A 199 11.03 18.97 -7.91
N LYS A 200 10.80 20.24 -7.59
CA LYS A 200 11.52 20.96 -6.53
C LYS A 200 11.39 20.24 -5.18
N GLU A 201 12.45 20.26 -4.37
CA GLU A 201 12.45 19.60 -3.04
C GLU A 201 11.29 20.05 -2.13
N GLU A 202 10.93 21.33 -2.16
CA GLU A 202 9.81 21.90 -1.39
C GLU A 202 8.42 21.40 -1.82
N ALA A 203 8.32 20.78 -3.00
CA ALA A 203 7.08 20.19 -3.49
C ALA A 203 6.97 18.71 -3.12
N LYS A 204 8.07 18.05 -2.72
CA LYS A 204 8.11 16.62 -2.40
C LYS A 204 7.44 16.25 -1.08
N ASN A 205 7.20 17.23 -0.20
CA ASN A 205 6.43 17.08 1.04
C ASN A 205 5.02 17.69 0.94
N LYS A 206 4.55 18.00 -0.26
CA LYS A 206 3.20 18.54 -0.52
C LYS A 206 2.42 17.60 -1.44
N LEU A 207 1.11 17.56 -1.24
CA LEU A 207 0.17 16.77 -2.03
C LEU A 207 -0.39 17.57 -3.21
N TRP A 208 0.47 18.23 -3.99
CA TRP A 208 0.08 19.08 -5.13
C TRP A 208 -0.57 18.30 -6.29
N PHE A 209 -0.45 16.97 -6.28
CA PHE A 209 -0.98 16.06 -7.29
C PHE A 209 -2.43 15.64 -7.04
N LEU A 210 -3.02 16.02 -5.91
CA LEU A 210 -4.44 15.78 -5.63
C LEU A 210 -5.33 16.55 -6.60
#